data_AF-A0A842VY20-F1
#
_entry.id   AF-A0A842VY20-F1
#
_cell.length_a   1.000
_cell.length_b   1.000
_cell.length_c   1.000
_cell.angle_alpha   90.00
_cell.angle_beta   90.00
_cell.angle_gamma   90.00
#
_symmetry.space_group_name_H-M   'P 1'
#
loop_
_entity.id
_entity.type
_entity.pdbx_description
1 polymer ?
#
loop_
_entity_poly.entity_id
_entity_poly.type
_entity_poly.pdbx_seq_one_letter_code
_entity_poly.pdbx_strand_id
1 'polypeptide(L)'
;MNVYAQRIDSSGNIQWADNGTIIFGSTETAAPTAIIESPSGGAYIAITEGTGESGDIIVQKLDQDGSPLWGADGLAVCTEEKGQNSAVLTYDGLGGVFISWIDGRMGRNDVYAQKIDSSGTTLFCNNGTLISESISDAQDLILHNTTNGAYLFWELKIVPAYHWPLYMTLLDDIPVVTSPEDITSNHTLWILIFFLRPREN
;
A
#
# COMPACT_ATOMS: atom_id res chain seq x y z
N MET A 1 0.69 -3.61 -21.11
CA MET A 1 0.00 -2.31 -21.04
C MET A 1 0.95 -1.27 -20.44
N ASN A 2 0.85 0.00 -20.86
CA ASN A 2 1.64 1.08 -20.24
C ASN A 2 0.80 1.81 -19.20
N VAL A 3 1.41 2.15 -18.07
CA VAL A 3 0.83 3.03 -17.07
C VAL A 3 1.42 4.42 -17.26
N TYR A 4 0.53 5.42 -17.27
CA TYR A 4 0.89 6.82 -17.43
C TYR A 4 0.53 7.59 -16.16
N ALA A 5 1.28 8.66 -15.88
CA ALA A 5 0.93 9.62 -14.84
C ALA A 5 1.08 11.05 -15.33
N GLN A 6 0.32 11.95 -14.72
CA GLN A 6 0.33 13.38 -15.04
C GLN A 6 0.34 14.18 -13.74
N ARG A 7 1.22 15.18 -13.67
CA ARG A 7 1.17 16.20 -12.63
C ARG A 7 0.44 17.43 -13.13
N ILE A 8 -0.42 17.97 -12.28
CA ILE A 8 -1.22 19.17 -12.52
C ILE A 8 -0.97 20.11 -11.34
N ASP A 9 -0.67 21.39 -11.62
CA ASP A 9 -0.48 22.38 -10.57
C ASP A 9 -1.81 22.88 -9.97
N SER A 10 -1.74 23.72 -8.93
CA SER A 10 -2.91 24.28 -8.26
C SER A 10 -3.78 25.18 -9.16
N SER A 11 -3.27 25.61 -10.31
CA SER A 11 -3.99 26.40 -11.31
C SER A 11 -4.58 25.54 -12.43
N GLY A 12 -4.37 24.22 -12.39
CA GLY A 12 -4.85 23.29 -13.40
C GLY A 12 -3.90 23.13 -14.59
N ASN A 13 -2.68 23.68 -14.54
CA ASN A 13 -1.73 23.54 -15.64
C ASN A 13 -1.01 22.19 -15.56
N ILE A 14 -0.93 21.53 -16.72
CA ILE A 14 -0.16 20.31 -16.95
C ILE A 14 1.34 20.61 -16.77
N GLN A 15 2.00 19.88 -15.87
CA GLN A 15 3.42 20.07 -15.53
C GLN A 15 4.36 19.07 -16.22
N TRP A 16 3.85 17.89 -16.57
CA TRP A 16 4.59 16.87 -17.34
C TRP A 16 4.13 16.87 -18.80
N ALA A 17 4.61 15.93 -19.62
CA ALA A 17 4.26 15.86 -21.05
C ALA A 17 2.74 15.85 -21.30
N ASP A 18 2.29 16.44 -22.42
CA ASP A 18 0.87 16.74 -22.75
C ASP A 18 -0.11 15.53 -22.79
N ASN A 19 0.33 14.30 -22.52
CA ASN A 19 -0.53 13.12 -22.37
C ASN A 19 -0.07 12.20 -21.22
N GLY A 20 0.59 12.79 -20.22
CA GLY A 20 1.28 12.06 -19.17
C GLY A 20 2.61 11.47 -19.63
N THR A 21 3.43 11.14 -18.63
CA THR A 21 4.68 10.40 -18.79
C THR A 21 4.43 8.91 -18.58
N ILE A 22 5.16 8.05 -19.29
CA ILE A 22 5.13 6.60 -19.02
C ILE A 22 5.89 6.35 -17.73
N ILE A 23 5.23 5.72 -16.76
CA ILE A 23 5.83 5.42 -15.46
C ILE A 23 6.18 3.96 -15.29
N PHE A 24 5.51 3.09 -16.05
CA PHE A 24 5.68 1.65 -16.00
C PHE A 24 5.22 1.04 -17.33
N GLY A 25 6.03 0.16 -17.89
CA GLY A 25 5.71 -0.57 -19.12
C GLY A 25 5.65 -2.06 -18.86
N SER A 26 4.53 -2.69 -19.16
CA SER A 26 4.34 -4.14 -18.99
C SER A 26 3.87 -4.79 -20.28
N THR A 27 4.11 -6.09 -20.45
CA THR A 27 3.41 -6.91 -21.46
C THR A 27 2.06 -7.41 -20.98
N GLU A 28 1.82 -7.38 -19.68
CA GLU A 28 0.59 -7.80 -19.00
C GLU A 28 -0.36 -6.63 -18.75
N THR A 29 -1.46 -6.91 -18.05
CA THR A 29 -2.33 -5.89 -17.49
C THR A 29 -1.61 -5.21 -16.33
N ALA A 30 -1.69 -3.89 -16.24
CA ALA A 30 -1.12 -3.15 -15.13
C ALA A 30 -2.06 -2.01 -14.75
N ALA A 31 -2.33 -1.85 -13.46
CA ALA A 31 -3.21 -0.80 -12.95
C ALA A 31 -2.58 -0.11 -11.73
N PRO A 32 -2.51 1.23 -11.70
CA PRO A 32 -2.11 1.95 -10.51
C PRO A 32 -3.20 1.78 -9.43
N THR A 33 -2.80 1.43 -8.21
CA THR A 33 -3.70 1.20 -7.07
C THR A 33 -3.59 2.26 -6.00
N ALA A 34 -2.42 2.90 -5.85
CA ALA A 34 -2.21 4.02 -4.94
C ALA A 34 -1.14 4.97 -5.48
N ILE A 35 -1.25 6.25 -5.10
CA ILE A 35 -0.26 7.29 -5.38
C ILE A 35 -0.11 8.20 -4.15
N ILE A 36 1.13 8.55 -3.83
CA ILE A 36 1.46 9.61 -2.88
C ILE A 36 2.48 10.57 -3.50
N GLU A 37 2.32 11.86 -3.25
CA GLU A 37 3.32 12.85 -3.64
C GLU A 37 4.53 12.76 -2.72
N SER A 38 5.73 12.83 -3.28
CA SER A 38 6.95 12.95 -2.51
C SER A 38 7.14 14.40 -2.08
N PRO A 39 7.52 14.69 -0.81
CA PRO A 39 7.79 16.05 -0.36
C PRO A 39 8.84 16.81 -1.18
N SER A 40 9.72 16.10 -1.90
CA SER A 40 10.69 16.68 -2.82
C SER A 40 10.13 16.97 -4.23
N GLY A 41 8.82 16.82 -4.44
CA GLY A 41 8.12 17.20 -5.67
C GLY A 41 7.91 16.09 -6.69
N GLY A 42 8.24 14.83 -6.38
CA GLY A 42 7.95 13.66 -7.23
C GLY A 42 6.75 12.84 -6.73
N ALA A 43 6.72 11.54 -7.00
CA ALA A 43 5.65 10.66 -6.51
C ALA A 43 6.13 9.21 -6.27
N TYR A 44 5.40 8.49 -5.44
CA TYR A 44 5.44 7.03 -5.35
C TYR A 44 4.10 6.48 -5.80
N ILE A 45 4.14 5.45 -6.65
CA ILE A 45 2.95 4.83 -7.22
C ILE A 45 3.03 3.33 -7.02
N ALA A 46 2.01 2.75 -6.39
CA ALA A 46 1.81 1.32 -6.32
C ALA A 46 1.02 0.88 -7.55
N ILE A 47 1.44 -0.22 -8.16
CA ILE A 47 0.88 -0.80 -9.37
C ILE A 47 0.65 -2.27 -9.09
N THR A 48 -0.53 -2.77 -9.45
CA THR A 48 -0.76 -4.21 -9.56
C THR A 48 -0.54 -4.61 -11.02
N GLU A 49 0.47 -5.45 -11.26
CA GLU A 49 0.73 -6.07 -12.56
C GLU A 49 0.14 -7.49 -12.57
N GLY A 50 -0.54 -7.88 -13.64
CA GLY A 50 -1.27 -9.15 -13.73
C GLY A 50 -2.78 -8.99 -13.50
N THR A 51 -3.46 -10.08 -13.16
CA THR A 51 -4.93 -10.08 -12.95
C THR A 51 -5.30 -10.81 -11.67
N GLY A 52 -6.27 -10.25 -10.93
CA GLY A 52 -7.03 -10.91 -9.85
C GLY A 52 -6.23 -11.85 -8.95
N GLU A 53 -6.13 -13.11 -9.37
CA GLU A 53 -5.48 -14.23 -8.68
C GLU A 53 -3.98 -14.38 -8.97
N SER A 54 -3.32 -13.40 -9.60
CA SER A 54 -1.90 -13.45 -10.00
C SER A 54 -1.29 -12.04 -10.08
N GLY A 55 -1.84 -11.13 -9.29
CA GLY A 55 -1.40 -9.73 -9.31
C GLY A 55 -0.14 -9.55 -8.46
N ASP A 56 0.96 -9.14 -9.08
CA ASP A 56 2.20 -8.73 -8.41
C ASP A 56 2.12 -7.27 -7.94
N ILE A 57 2.79 -6.93 -6.84
CA ILE A 57 2.88 -5.55 -6.35
C ILE A 57 4.19 -4.94 -6.82
N ILE A 58 4.08 -3.93 -7.68
CA ILE A 58 5.18 -3.10 -8.14
C ILE A 58 5.05 -1.72 -7.51
N VAL A 59 6.18 -1.10 -7.15
CA VAL A 59 6.21 0.32 -6.77
C VAL A 59 7.16 1.06 -7.70
N GLN A 60 6.71 2.23 -8.17
CA GLN A 60 7.52 3.14 -8.96
C GLN A 60 7.73 4.44 -8.18
N LYS A 61 8.99 4.89 -8.11
CA LYS A 61 9.34 6.26 -7.69
C LYS A 61 9.54 7.14 -8.91
N LEU A 62 8.99 8.35 -8.87
CA LEU A 62 9.13 9.40 -9.88
C LEU A 62 9.85 10.61 -9.29
N ASP A 63 10.64 11.29 -10.12
CA ASP A 63 11.16 12.61 -9.79
C ASP A 63 10.13 13.73 -10.05
N GLN A 64 10.56 14.98 -9.87
CA GLN A 64 9.74 16.17 -10.08
C GLN A 64 9.23 16.32 -11.52
N ASP A 65 9.99 15.82 -12.49
CA ASP A 65 9.70 15.91 -13.91
C ASP A 65 8.90 14.69 -14.41
N GLY A 66 8.60 13.75 -13.51
CA GLY A 66 7.84 12.54 -13.79
C GLY A 66 8.69 11.40 -14.36
N SER A 67 10.01 11.48 -14.23
CA SER A 67 10.91 10.44 -14.71
C SER A 67 10.96 9.25 -13.73
N PRO A 68 10.85 8.00 -14.21
CA PRO A 68 11.05 6.80 -13.41
C PRO A 68 12.45 6.72 -12.76
N LEU A 69 12.52 6.60 -11.44
CA LEU A 69 13.77 6.51 -10.67
C LEU A 69 14.22 5.09 -10.34
N TRP A 70 13.36 4.08 -10.48
CA TRP A 70 13.69 2.66 -10.26
C TRP A 70 13.68 1.85 -11.56
N GLY A 71 14.06 2.50 -12.66
CA GLY A 71 13.98 1.89 -14.00
C GLY A 71 12.56 1.90 -14.57
N ALA A 72 12.41 1.35 -15.77
CA ALA A 72 11.13 1.30 -16.49
C ALA A 72 10.17 0.21 -15.97
N ASP A 73 10.73 -0.82 -15.33
CA ASP A 73 10.00 -1.97 -14.78
C ASP A 73 9.67 -1.78 -13.28
N GLY A 74 10.12 -0.67 -12.68
CA GLY A 74 9.95 -0.37 -11.27
C GLY A 74 10.55 -1.40 -10.32
N LEU A 75 10.13 -1.30 -9.05
CA LEU A 75 10.57 -2.20 -8.00
C LEU A 75 9.48 -3.23 -7.72
N ALA A 76 9.74 -4.49 -8.02
CA ALA A 76 8.88 -5.60 -7.60
C ALA A 76 8.97 -5.78 -6.08
N VAL A 77 7.86 -5.51 -5.38
CA VAL A 77 7.74 -5.60 -3.92
C VAL A 77 7.24 -6.96 -3.48
N CYS A 78 6.33 -7.55 -4.26
CA CYS A 78 5.80 -8.88 -4.04
C CYS A 78 5.51 -9.55 -5.39
N THR A 79 6.01 -10.78 -5.55
CA THR A 79 5.88 -11.61 -6.76
C THR A 79 5.42 -13.04 -6.43
N GLU A 80 4.67 -13.18 -5.33
CA GLU A 80 4.23 -14.48 -4.83
C GLU A 80 3.01 -14.97 -5.60
N GLU A 81 2.89 -16.29 -5.67
CA GLU A 81 1.74 -16.92 -6.30
C GLU A 81 0.44 -16.52 -5.59
N LYS A 82 -0.63 -16.35 -6.38
CA LYS A 82 -1.97 -15.85 -6.01
C LYS A 82 -2.12 -14.34 -6.12
N GLY A 83 -3.30 -13.82 -5.75
CA GLY A 83 -3.62 -12.41 -5.89
C GLY A 83 -3.07 -11.56 -4.77
N GLN A 84 -2.38 -10.47 -5.12
CA GLN A 84 -2.16 -9.33 -4.24
C GLN A 84 -3.00 -8.14 -4.70
N ASN A 85 -3.65 -7.46 -3.76
CA ASN A 85 -4.54 -6.34 -4.08
C ASN A 85 -4.60 -5.30 -2.95
N SER A 86 -5.37 -4.23 -3.20
CA SER A 86 -5.68 -3.19 -2.20
C SER A 86 -4.43 -2.54 -1.59
N ALA A 87 -3.37 -2.38 -2.39
CA ALA A 87 -2.13 -1.78 -1.92
C ALA A 87 -2.34 -0.29 -1.56
N VAL A 88 -1.83 0.10 -0.39
CA VAL A 88 -1.83 1.47 0.13
C VAL A 88 -0.40 1.91 0.46
N LEU A 89 -0.14 3.21 0.34
CA LEU A 89 1.19 3.81 0.50
C LEU A 89 1.18 4.94 1.51
N THR A 90 2.28 5.11 2.25
CA THR A 90 2.56 6.35 2.97
C THR A 90 4.06 6.62 3.06
N TYR A 91 4.44 7.87 3.30
CA TYR A 91 5.84 8.28 3.37
C TYR A 91 6.50 7.81 4.68
N ASP A 92 7.77 7.40 4.61
CA ASP A 92 8.50 6.92 5.79
C ASP A 92 9.16 8.03 6.63
N GLY A 93 9.08 9.28 6.19
CA GLY A 93 9.72 10.44 6.83
C GLY A 93 11.17 10.68 6.41
N LEU A 94 11.82 9.73 5.75
CA LEU A 94 13.26 9.69 5.46
C LEU A 94 13.61 9.61 3.97
N GLY A 95 12.60 9.69 3.10
CA GLY A 95 12.79 9.67 1.65
C GLY A 95 12.35 8.37 1.00
N GLY A 96 11.88 7.40 1.78
CA GLY A 96 11.28 6.15 1.36
C GLY A 96 9.76 6.10 1.61
N VAL A 97 9.21 4.90 1.60
CA VAL A 97 7.77 4.64 1.78
C VAL A 97 7.52 3.37 2.57
N PHE A 98 6.39 3.36 3.27
CA PHE A 98 5.72 2.15 3.70
C PHE A 98 4.64 1.80 2.69
N ILE A 99 4.54 0.51 2.36
CA ILE A 99 3.46 -0.06 1.57
C ILE A 99 2.83 -1.22 2.35
N SER A 100 1.51 -1.32 2.29
CA SER A 100 0.74 -2.44 2.83
C SER A 100 -0.26 -2.93 1.80
N TRP A 101 -0.52 -4.23 1.75
CA TRP A 101 -1.44 -4.85 0.79
C TRP A 101 -2.15 -6.06 1.41
N ILE A 102 -3.24 -6.45 0.75
CA ILE A 102 -3.93 -7.70 1.04
C ILE A 102 -3.36 -8.78 0.14
N ASP A 103 -3.05 -9.93 0.73
CA ASP A 103 -2.39 -11.03 0.06
C ASP A 103 -3.10 -12.35 0.29
N GLY A 104 -3.49 -12.99 -0.80
CA GLY A 104 -4.22 -14.26 -0.81
C GLY A 104 -3.35 -15.52 -0.78
N ARG A 105 -2.00 -15.40 -0.71
CA ARG A 105 -1.08 -16.54 -0.94
C ARG A 105 -1.36 -17.74 -0.02
N MET A 106 -1.77 -17.49 1.22
CA MET A 106 -2.11 -18.52 2.21
C MET A 106 -3.57 -19.02 2.16
N GLY A 107 -4.34 -18.64 1.14
CA GLY A 107 -5.73 -19.07 0.96
C GLY A 107 -6.76 -18.25 1.73
N ARG A 108 -6.35 -17.11 2.27
CA ARG A 108 -7.16 -16.09 2.96
C ARG A 108 -6.54 -14.73 2.70
N ASN A 109 -7.31 -13.66 2.88
CA ASN A 109 -6.81 -12.30 2.74
C ASN A 109 -6.03 -11.89 4.00
N ASP A 110 -4.71 -12.02 3.97
CA ASP A 110 -3.81 -11.60 5.05
C ASP A 110 -3.21 -10.22 4.76
N VAL A 111 -2.80 -9.50 5.81
CA VAL A 111 -2.19 -8.17 5.69
C VAL A 111 -0.68 -8.30 5.67
N TYR A 112 -0.04 -7.79 4.62
CA TYR A 112 1.42 -7.75 4.47
C TYR A 112 1.89 -6.31 4.33
N ALA A 113 3.13 -6.05 4.77
CA ALA A 113 3.75 -4.75 4.58
C ALA A 113 5.22 -4.86 4.14
N GLN A 114 5.71 -3.79 3.55
CA GLN A 114 7.10 -3.58 3.18
C GLN A 114 7.49 -2.14 3.48
N LYS A 115 8.75 -1.93 3.87
CA LYS A 115 9.38 -0.61 3.93
C LYS A 115 10.41 -0.54 2.81
N ILE A 116 10.33 0.50 1.99
CA ILE A 116 11.26 0.75 0.89
C ILE A 116 11.99 2.03 1.19
N ASP A 117 13.33 2.01 1.21
CA ASP A 117 14.11 3.20 1.49
C ASP A 117 14.20 4.14 0.27
N SER A 118 14.89 5.28 0.45
CA SER A 118 15.03 6.29 -0.60
C SER A 118 15.82 5.82 -1.83
N SER A 119 16.62 4.75 -1.70
CA SER A 119 17.40 4.13 -2.75
C SER A 119 16.63 3.04 -3.53
N GLY A 120 15.45 2.64 -3.04
CA GLY A 120 14.69 1.53 -3.60
C GLY A 120 15.05 0.17 -3.01
N THR A 121 15.68 0.14 -1.84
CA THR A 121 15.98 -1.11 -1.13
C THR A 121 14.81 -1.48 -0.22
N THR A 122 14.35 -2.72 -0.28
CA THR A 122 13.37 -3.28 0.65
C THR A 122 14.02 -3.61 1.99
N LEU A 123 13.36 -3.24 3.10
CA LEU A 123 13.93 -3.33 4.45
C LEU A 123 13.23 -4.37 5.34
N PHE A 124 12.03 -4.82 4.95
CA PHE A 124 11.33 -5.93 5.58
C PHE A 124 11.59 -7.24 4.80
N CYS A 125 10.95 -8.34 5.21
CA CYS A 125 11.15 -9.65 4.60
C CYS A 125 10.87 -9.63 3.08
N ASN A 126 11.56 -10.53 2.36
CA ASN A 126 11.32 -10.70 0.93
C ASN A 126 9.84 -11.05 0.67
N ASN A 127 9.25 -10.47 -0.37
CA ASN A 127 7.81 -10.56 -0.66
C ASN A 127 6.90 -10.11 0.50
N GLY A 128 7.40 -9.21 1.35
CA GLY A 128 6.65 -8.61 2.45
C GLY A 128 6.77 -9.36 3.78
N THR A 129 6.64 -8.60 4.86
CA THR A 129 6.42 -9.17 6.19
C THR A 129 4.92 -9.31 6.44
N LEU A 130 4.50 -10.50 6.88
CA LEU A 130 3.15 -10.76 7.38
C LEU A 130 2.91 -9.92 8.65
N ILE A 131 1.89 -9.06 8.64
CA ILE A 131 1.56 -8.18 9.76
C ILE A 131 0.47 -8.79 10.64
N SER A 132 -0.53 -9.39 10.02
CA SER A 132 -1.64 -10.03 10.72
C SER A 132 -1.70 -11.48 10.33
N GLU A 133 -1.36 -12.37 11.25
CA GLU A 133 -1.72 -13.80 11.17
C GLU A 133 -3.23 -13.92 11.42
N SER A 134 -4.03 -13.34 10.55
CA SER A 134 -5.47 -13.29 10.74
C SER A 134 -6.04 -14.69 10.70
N ILE A 135 -6.98 -15.00 11.61
CA ILE A 135 -7.76 -16.24 11.51
C ILE A 135 -8.83 -16.18 10.40
N SER A 136 -8.92 -15.06 9.67
CA SER A 136 -9.97 -14.73 8.72
C SER A 136 -9.60 -13.57 7.79
N ASP A 137 -10.45 -13.25 6.81
CA ASP A 137 -10.16 -12.25 5.77
C ASP A 137 -10.05 -10.81 6.32
N ALA A 138 -8.97 -10.13 5.91
CA ALA A 138 -8.76 -8.70 6.13
C ALA A 138 -9.26 -7.84 4.95
N GLN A 139 -9.65 -6.60 5.23
CA GLN A 139 -10.04 -5.60 4.23
C GLN A 139 -9.76 -4.16 4.69
N ASP A 140 -9.99 -3.19 3.80
CA ASP A 140 -9.99 -1.75 4.06
C ASP A 140 -8.73 -1.23 4.77
N LEU A 141 -7.59 -1.45 4.11
CA LEU A 141 -6.29 -1.00 4.59
C LEU A 141 -6.18 0.53 4.57
N ILE A 142 -5.64 1.11 5.64
CA ILE A 142 -5.28 2.52 5.70
C ILE A 142 -3.89 2.66 6.32
N LEU A 143 -3.01 3.42 5.66
CA LEU A 143 -1.72 3.82 6.21
C LEU A 143 -1.72 5.30 6.58
N HIS A 144 -1.24 5.61 7.78
CA HIS A 144 -1.04 6.97 8.25
C HIS A 144 0.40 7.15 8.72
N ASN A 145 1.16 8.00 8.03
CA ASN A 145 2.53 8.30 8.43
C ASN A 145 2.57 9.09 9.74
N THR A 146 3.65 8.88 10.48
CA THR A 146 3.98 9.57 11.74
C THR A 146 5.46 9.89 11.75
N THR A 147 5.93 10.62 12.77
CA THR A 147 7.35 10.90 12.94
C THR A 147 8.21 9.64 13.17
N ASN A 148 7.61 8.55 13.67
CA ASN A 148 8.32 7.35 14.12
C ASN A 148 7.97 6.08 13.32
N GLY A 149 7.36 6.22 12.14
CA GLY A 149 6.83 5.09 11.38
C GLY A 149 5.45 5.39 10.79
N ALA A 150 4.65 4.36 10.55
CA ALA A 150 3.29 4.49 10.05
C ALA A 150 2.30 3.63 10.83
N TYR A 151 1.16 4.18 11.22
CA TYR A 151 0.05 3.36 11.70
C TYR A 151 -0.64 2.69 10.51
N LEU A 152 -0.84 1.38 10.62
CA LEU A 152 -1.63 0.58 9.69
C LEU A 152 -2.93 0.19 10.37
N PHE A 153 -4.04 0.42 9.68
CA PHE A 153 -5.38 0.05 10.10
C PHE A 153 -6.01 -0.91 9.08
N TRP A 154 -6.84 -1.82 9.56
CA TRP A 154 -7.60 -2.76 8.74
C TRP A 154 -8.79 -3.32 9.49
N GLU A 155 -9.75 -3.87 8.76
CA GLU A 155 -10.85 -4.63 9.35
C GLU A 155 -10.61 -6.13 9.21
N LEU A 156 -10.99 -6.92 10.22
CA LEU A 156 -10.99 -8.40 10.12
C LEU A 156 -12.40 -8.96 10.18
N LYS A 157 -12.71 -9.91 9.30
CA LYS A 157 -13.98 -10.63 9.32
C LYS A 157 -14.05 -11.60 10.48
N ILE A 158 -14.89 -11.40 11.49
CA ILE A 158 -15.07 -12.41 12.54
C ILE A 158 -16.28 -13.30 12.24
N VAL A 159 -16.04 -14.61 12.11
CA VAL A 159 -17.06 -15.63 11.84
C VAL A 159 -17.35 -16.41 13.13
N PRO A 160 -18.61 -16.71 13.48
CA PRO A 160 -19.84 -16.52 12.69
C PRO A 160 -20.57 -15.19 12.92
N ALA A 161 -20.04 -14.31 13.77
CA ALA A 161 -20.76 -13.13 14.21
C ALA A 161 -20.83 -11.99 13.16
N TYR A 162 -20.17 -12.16 11.99
CA TYR A 162 -20.18 -11.25 10.83
C TYR A 162 -19.92 -9.78 11.19
N HIS A 163 -19.10 -9.54 12.21
CA HIS A 163 -18.60 -8.20 12.54
C HIS A 163 -17.20 -7.99 11.94
N TRP A 164 -16.87 -6.72 11.73
CA TRP A 164 -15.63 -6.24 11.14
C TRP A 164 -14.91 -5.32 12.12
N PRO A 165 -14.28 -5.87 13.19
CA PRO A 165 -13.50 -5.09 14.11
C PRO A 165 -12.32 -4.45 13.41
N LEU A 166 -12.09 -3.20 13.76
CA LEU A 166 -10.96 -2.39 13.33
C LEU A 166 -9.74 -2.72 14.18
N TYR A 167 -8.67 -3.05 13.50
CA TYR A 167 -7.37 -3.34 14.07
C TYR A 167 -6.36 -2.27 13.72
N MET A 168 -5.34 -2.15 14.56
CA MET A 168 -4.22 -1.24 14.32
C MET A 168 -2.89 -1.88 14.73
N THR A 169 -1.83 -1.52 14.00
CA THR A 169 -0.45 -1.68 14.45
C THR A 169 0.42 -0.50 14.02
N LEU A 170 1.56 -0.30 14.68
CA LEU A 170 2.60 0.64 14.26
C LEU A 170 3.65 -0.12 13.43
N LEU A 171 3.88 0.33 12.21
CA LEU A 171 4.99 -0.09 11.36
C LEU A 171 6.18 0.84 11.62
N ASP A 172 7.28 0.32 12.17
CA ASP A 172 8.54 1.03 12.36
C ASP A 172 9.69 0.34 11.59
N ASP A 173 10.93 0.39 12.07
CA ASP A 173 12.08 -0.25 11.43
C ASP A 173 12.15 -1.77 11.63
N ILE A 174 11.41 -2.33 12.58
CA ILE A 174 11.33 -3.77 12.83
C ILE A 174 9.85 -4.13 12.88
N PRO A 175 9.28 -4.72 11.81
CA PRO A 175 7.87 -5.11 11.84
C PRO A 175 7.72 -6.23 12.86
N VAL A 176 7.34 -5.88 14.09
CA VAL A 176 6.97 -6.85 15.10
C VAL A 176 5.59 -7.34 14.72
N VAL A 177 5.45 -8.65 14.52
CA VAL A 177 4.17 -9.36 14.53
C VAL A 177 3.62 -9.25 15.95
N THR A 178 3.05 -8.10 16.29
CA THR A 178 2.25 -7.97 17.52
C THR A 178 0.89 -8.57 17.24
N SER A 179 0.27 -9.19 18.25
CA SER A 179 -1.17 -9.42 18.21
C SER A 179 -1.82 -8.06 17.99
N PRO A 180 -2.44 -7.81 16.83
CA PRO A 180 -2.92 -6.49 16.49
C PRO A 180 -4.00 -6.07 17.49
N GLU A 181 -4.04 -4.79 17.83
CA GLU A 181 -4.99 -4.29 18.82
C GLU A 181 -6.35 -4.11 18.18
N ASP A 182 -7.39 -4.77 18.72
CA ASP A 182 -8.79 -4.45 18.40
C ASP A 182 -9.15 -3.12 19.08
N ILE A 183 -9.21 -2.06 18.28
CA ILE A 183 -9.52 -0.72 18.77
C ILE A 183 -11.03 -0.41 18.74
N THR A 184 -11.87 -1.36 18.31
CA THR A 184 -13.34 -1.20 18.42
C THR A 184 -13.85 -1.39 19.83
N SER A 185 -13.16 -2.23 20.61
CA SER A 185 -13.48 -2.53 22.00
C SER A 185 -12.62 -1.74 23.00
N ASN A 186 -11.53 -1.10 22.54
CA ASN A 186 -10.62 -0.33 23.39
C ASN A 186 -10.67 1.19 23.11
N HIS A 187 -11.10 1.98 24.09
CA HIS A 187 -11.37 3.42 23.93
C HIS A 187 -10.23 4.33 24.42
N THR A 188 -9.01 3.82 24.65
CA THR A 188 -7.89 4.61 25.18
C THR A 188 -7.14 5.41 24.12
N LEU A 189 -7.43 5.21 22.83
CA LEU A 189 -6.75 5.89 21.73
C LEU A 189 -7.70 6.89 21.04
N TRP A 190 -7.32 8.17 20.97
CA TRP A 190 -8.07 9.19 20.22
C TRP A 190 -7.51 9.29 18.80
N ILE A 191 -8.04 8.48 17.89
CA ILE A 191 -7.77 8.58 16.45
C ILE A 191 -9.11 8.65 15.71
N LEU A 192 -9.23 9.58 14.76
CA LEU A 192 -10.40 9.69 13.88
C LEU A 192 -10.15 8.91 12.58
N ILE A 193 -10.88 7.82 12.37
CA ILE A 193 -10.84 7.00 11.15
C ILE A 193 -12.24 6.93 10.58
N PHE A 194 -12.35 7.00 9.25
CA PHE A 194 -13.59 6.74 8.52
C PHE A 194 -13.55 5.30 8.00
N PHE A 195 -14.59 4.53 8.26
CA PHE A 195 -14.79 3.19 7.73
C PHE A 195 -16.24 3.03 7.27
N LEU A 196 -16.48 2.17 6.27
CA LEU A 196 -17.82 1.90 5.75
C LEU A 196 -18.39 0.68 6.46
N ARG A 197 -19.52 0.83 7.17
CA ARG A 197 -20.26 -0.32 7.68
C ARG A 197 -21.30 -0.78 6.65
N PRO A 198 -21.47 -2.09 6.44
CA PRO A 198 -22.65 -2.62 5.76
C PRO A 198 -23.92 -2.11 6.47
N ARG A 199 -24.99 -1.85 5.71
CA ARG A 199 -26.31 -1.60 6.32
C ARG A 199 -26.71 -2.86 7.10
N GLU A 200 -26.95 -2.70 8.40
CA GLU A 200 -27.70 -3.70 9.16
C GLU A 200 -29.12 -3.74 8.59
N ASN A 201 -29.62 -4.95 8.30
CA ASN A 201 -31.01 -5.18 7.88
C ASN A 201 -31.95 -5.14 9.07
#